data_AF-A0A1D1ZTN4-F1
#
_entry.id   AF-A0A1D1ZTN4-F1
#
_cell.length_a   1.000
_cell.length_b   1.000
_cell.length_c   1.000
_cell.angle_alpha   90.00
_cell.angle_beta   90.00
_cell.angle_gamma   90.00
#
_symmetry.space_group_name_H-M   'P 1'
#
loop_
_entity.id
_entity.type
_entity.pdbx_description
1 polymer ?
#
loop_
_entity_poly.entity_id
_entity_poly.type
_entity_poly.pdbx_seq_one_letter_code
_entity_poly.pdbx_strand_id
1 'polypeptide(L)'
;LRGELAAATAAAAAEAEAAKQRLGAGEAARLDAERRAAGQAADLMSRLNNALAQRNAAREEALMVEARLKSVLEEEGRGVRSASGALAVAVPGGTPVNLGPGPEATLGTAPTRAAPAEEGGVFDRVRRYMTSPSREPGTPATPGSVRGGYGAETPGEGLSEMDRRQRELYAKQQQLLREQRSADQDRLLGCLAENLGYQRGRPVAAVLVFRCCLQWKTFQADRTPLFDRIIATMGSQVEAHQEDNAVLSYWLSNTVTLLYLLQRNIKPASGGSYTQRLRSQSQSVTRGLFGGTSKTAGFGSFFSRAGYGGSPGGEASIHGGAAGGLRQVEAKYPALLFKQQLDAFVQKIFPSLRDNIKKDIMPHLAACIHAPRSGVGRTSRPGRGSSHGVEAPPARSPLGQDAGSAHWAAILGVLESALGTLRDHHVPAFLVRKLYEQLFSFINVQLFNQLLLRRECCSFSNGEYVKTGLAEVEIWAGSAGRTWVGEGWEALAHIRQAVTFLVIHQKHKKSLQEITTDLCPVLTVQQLYRISTMYWDDRYGTETVSHEVLSRMKALMVESAASAASHSFLLDEDSALPFTQDDVAAFMDDKDLLGEMGIPAALRDQPSFAFLNKRLELALQSAA
;
A
#
# COMPACT_ATOMS: atom_id res chain seq x y z
N LEU A 1 35.74 -35.98 52.62
CA LEU A 1 36.67 -34.99 52.01
C LEU A 1 37.44 -35.52 50.79
N ARG A 2 38.52 -36.34 50.92
CA ARG A 2 39.27 -36.81 49.72
C ARG A 2 38.45 -37.72 48.77
N GLY A 3 37.61 -38.60 49.31
CA GLY A 3 36.73 -39.46 48.49
C GLY A 3 35.59 -38.70 47.80
N GLU A 4 35.03 -37.69 48.46
CA GLU A 4 33.97 -36.84 47.89
C GLU A 4 34.51 -35.92 46.79
N LEU A 5 35.73 -35.40 46.95
CA LEU A 5 36.39 -34.60 45.92
C LEU A 5 36.69 -35.43 44.67
N ALA A 6 37.11 -36.69 44.83
CA ALA A 6 37.35 -37.61 43.71
C ALA A 6 36.06 -38.02 42.99
N ALA A 7 34.95 -38.17 43.72
CA ALA A 7 33.65 -38.45 43.14
C ALA A 7 33.10 -37.24 42.36
N ALA A 8 33.28 -36.02 42.90
CA ALA A 8 32.86 -34.78 42.24
C ALA A 8 33.65 -34.49 40.96
N THR A 9 34.97 -34.75 40.94
CA THR A 9 35.78 -34.58 39.74
C THR A 9 35.46 -35.62 38.67
N ALA A 10 35.15 -36.87 39.05
CA ALA A 10 34.70 -37.90 38.11
C ALA A 10 33.33 -37.56 37.49
N ALA A 11 32.40 -37.04 38.28
CA ALA A 11 31.09 -36.59 37.79
C ALA A 11 31.22 -35.41 36.81
N ALA A 12 32.05 -34.42 37.13
CA ALA A 12 32.31 -33.27 36.24
C ALA A 12 32.98 -33.68 34.92
N ALA A 13 33.88 -34.67 34.95
CA ALA A 13 34.51 -35.21 33.75
C ALA A 13 33.50 -35.96 32.85
N ALA A 14 32.60 -36.74 33.45
CA ALA A 14 31.55 -37.43 32.71
C ALA A 14 30.55 -36.44 32.06
N GLU A 15 30.21 -35.37 32.77
CA GLU A 15 29.32 -34.32 32.26
C GLU A 15 29.97 -33.51 31.13
N ALA A 16 31.27 -33.21 31.23
CA ALA A 16 32.03 -32.56 30.16
C ALA A 16 32.11 -33.42 28.89
N GLU A 17 32.25 -34.75 29.02
CA GLU A 17 32.28 -35.66 27.88
C GLU A 17 30.90 -35.80 27.22
N ALA A 18 29.83 -35.86 28.02
CA ALA A 18 28.46 -35.81 27.50
C ALA A 18 28.15 -34.49 26.77
N ALA A 19 28.68 -33.36 27.24
CA ALA A 19 28.54 -32.07 26.58
C ALA A 19 29.27 -32.03 25.22
N LYS A 20 30.48 -32.60 25.14
CA LYS A 20 31.22 -32.73 23.87
C LYS A 20 30.47 -33.59 22.84
N GLN A 21 29.86 -34.69 23.28
CA GLN A 21 29.07 -35.55 22.39
C GLN A 21 27.83 -34.83 21.85
N ARG A 22 27.16 -34.02 22.68
CA ARG A 22 26.01 -33.19 22.25
C ARG A 22 26.41 -32.11 21.25
N LEU A 23 27.56 -31.47 21.44
CA LEU A 23 28.11 -30.49 20.49
C LEU A 23 28.43 -31.14 19.14
N GLY A 24 29.11 -32.29 19.14
CA GLY A 24 29.42 -33.02 17.90
C GLY A 24 28.16 -33.48 17.15
N ALA A 25 27.13 -33.94 17.86
CA ALA A 25 25.84 -34.28 17.27
C ALA A 25 25.12 -33.06 16.67
N GLY A 26 25.22 -31.89 17.33
CA GLY A 26 24.69 -30.63 16.83
C GLY A 26 25.37 -30.15 15.56
N GLU A 27 26.70 -30.24 15.49
CA GLU A 27 27.47 -29.89 14.29
C GLU A 27 27.15 -30.82 13.10
N ALA A 28 27.00 -32.12 13.34
CA ALA A 28 26.60 -33.07 12.32
C ALA A 28 25.18 -32.78 11.78
N ALA A 29 24.23 -32.45 12.66
CA ALA A 29 22.87 -32.09 12.28
C ALA A 29 22.83 -30.77 11.47
N ARG A 30 23.68 -29.79 11.84
CA ARG A 30 23.82 -28.53 11.09
C ARG A 30 24.36 -28.76 9.68
N LEU A 31 25.42 -29.56 9.54
CA LEU A 31 26.01 -29.89 8.24
C LEU A 31 25.01 -30.62 7.33
N ASP A 32 24.18 -31.49 7.89
CA ASP A 32 23.15 -32.19 7.11
C ASP A 32 22.01 -31.24 6.68
N ALA A 33 21.63 -30.28 7.54
CA ALA A 33 20.68 -29.23 7.19
C ALA A 33 21.20 -28.31 6.08
N GLU A 34 22.48 -27.91 6.14
CA GLU A 34 23.13 -27.09 5.10
C GLU A 34 23.19 -27.83 3.76
N ARG A 35 23.47 -29.13 3.75
CA ARG A 35 23.43 -29.97 2.52
C ARG A 35 22.03 -30.05 1.91
N ARG A 36 20.99 -30.21 2.74
CA ARG A 36 19.59 -30.21 2.26
C ARG A 36 19.17 -28.85 1.68
N ALA A 37 19.56 -27.76 2.35
CA ALA A 37 19.28 -26.41 1.87
C ALA A 37 19.98 -26.13 0.52
N ALA A 38 21.24 -26.55 0.37
CA ALA A 38 21.96 -26.44 -0.90
C ALA A 38 21.28 -27.25 -2.03
N GLY A 39 20.79 -28.46 -1.73
CA GLY A 39 20.03 -29.26 -2.69
C GLY A 39 18.72 -28.60 -3.12
N GLN A 40 17.98 -27.99 -2.18
CA GLN A 40 16.76 -27.24 -2.48
C GLN A 40 17.03 -25.99 -3.33
N ALA A 41 18.12 -25.27 -3.06
CA ALA A 41 18.53 -24.12 -3.86
C ALA A 41 18.89 -24.51 -5.30
N ALA A 42 19.57 -25.64 -5.48
CA ALA A 42 19.92 -26.16 -6.81
C ALA A 42 18.66 -26.57 -7.62
N ASP A 43 17.68 -27.22 -6.98
CA ASP A 43 16.40 -27.56 -7.62
C ASP A 43 15.61 -26.30 -8.02
N LEU A 44 15.56 -25.29 -7.13
CA LEU A 44 14.95 -23.99 -7.42
C LEU A 44 15.61 -23.28 -8.61
N MET A 45 16.93 -23.27 -8.67
CA MET A 45 17.68 -22.69 -9.81
C MET A 45 17.41 -23.44 -11.11
N SER A 46 17.32 -24.76 -11.08
CA SER A 46 16.96 -25.58 -12.24
C SER A 46 15.54 -25.26 -12.75
N ARG A 47 14.57 -25.16 -11.84
CA ARG A 47 13.19 -24.78 -12.17
C ARG A 47 13.10 -23.36 -12.74
N LEU A 48 13.87 -22.42 -12.19
CA LEU A 48 13.92 -21.04 -12.67
C LEU A 48 14.49 -20.98 -14.09
N ASN A 49 15.58 -21.70 -14.36
CA ASN A 49 16.19 -21.76 -15.69
C ASN A 49 15.24 -22.39 -16.72
N ASN A 50 14.53 -23.46 -16.35
CA ASN A 50 13.51 -24.06 -17.21
C ASN A 50 12.35 -23.09 -17.49
N ALA A 51 11.89 -22.34 -16.48
CA ALA A 51 10.84 -21.34 -16.66
C ALA A 51 11.29 -20.18 -17.57
N LEU A 52 12.56 -19.75 -17.46
CA LEU A 52 13.14 -18.74 -18.35
C LEU A 52 13.25 -19.25 -19.79
N ALA A 53 13.64 -20.51 -19.98
CA ALA A 53 13.67 -21.14 -21.30
C ALA A 53 12.27 -21.20 -21.94
N GLN A 54 11.25 -21.63 -21.19
CA GLN A 54 9.86 -21.64 -21.65
C GLN A 54 9.35 -20.25 -22.03
N ARG A 55 9.67 -19.23 -21.21
CA ARG A 55 9.31 -17.84 -21.50
C ARG A 55 9.94 -17.33 -22.79
N ASN A 56 11.22 -17.67 -23.02
CA ASN A 56 11.92 -17.24 -24.22
C ASN A 56 11.37 -17.93 -25.48
N ALA A 57 11.06 -19.24 -25.39
CA ALA A 57 10.39 -19.97 -26.48
C ALA A 57 9.01 -19.38 -26.81
N ALA A 58 8.19 -19.07 -25.80
CA ALA A 58 6.89 -18.43 -26.01
C ALA A 58 7.01 -17.03 -26.66
N ARG A 59 8.09 -16.30 -26.37
CA ARG A 59 8.38 -15.01 -26.99
C ARG A 59 8.76 -15.16 -28.46
N GLU A 60 9.53 -16.18 -28.81
CA GLU A 60 9.86 -16.48 -30.21
C GLU A 60 8.62 -16.89 -31.01
N GLU A 61 7.74 -17.72 -30.44
CA GLU A 61 6.45 -18.05 -31.06
C GLU A 61 5.58 -16.82 -31.29
N ALA A 62 5.50 -15.90 -30.31
CA ALA A 62 4.76 -14.66 -30.45
C ALA A 62 5.31 -13.77 -31.58
N LEU A 63 6.64 -13.66 -31.71
CA LEU A 63 7.28 -12.93 -32.80
C LEU A 63 7.01 -13.58 -34.17
N MET A 64 6.96 -14.91 -34.23
CA MET A 64 6.61 -15.65 -35.45
C MET A 64 5.15 -15.44 -35.84
N VAL A 65 4.24 -15.40 -34.87
CA VAL A 65 2.81 -15.07 -35.12
C VAL A 65 2.67 -13.62 -35.59
N GLU A 66 3.40 -12.68 -34.98
CA GLU A 66 3.40 -11.28 -35.40
C GLU A 66 3.93 -11.11 -36.85
N ALA A 67 4.99 -11.85 -37.20
CA ALA A 67 5.54 -11.85 -38.56
C ALA A 67 4.55 -12.42 -39.58
N ARG A 68 3.86 -13.53 -39.24
CA ARG A 68 2.78 -14.11 -40.08
C ARG A 68 1.59 -13.18 -40.23
N LEU A 69 1.23 -12.44 -39.18
CA LEU A 69 0.15 -11.46 -39.26
C LEU A 69 0.53 -10.30 -40.19
N LYS A 70 1.79 -9.82 -40.11
CA LYS A 70 2.30 -8.79 -41.02
C LYS A 70 2.29 -9.26 -42.48
N SER A 71 2.69 -10.50 -42.77
CA SER A 71 2.65 -11.02 -44.14
C SER A 71 1.22 -11.15 -44.68
N VAL A 72 0.26 -11.59 -43.86
CA VAL A 72 -1.17 -11.68 -44.25
C VAL A 72 -1.75 -10.28 -44.52
N LEU A 73 -1.42 -9.29 -43.69
CA LEU A 73 -1.85 -7.90 -43.89
C LEU A 73 -1.23 -7.28 -45.17
N GLU A 74 0.00 -7.65 -45.52
CA GLU A 74 0.63 -7.22 -46.77
C GLU A 74 0.01 -7.89 -48.01
N GLU A 75 -0.40 -9.16 -47.92
CA GLU A 75 -1.12 -9.87 -48.99
C GLU A 75 -2.53 -9.29 -49.21
N GLU A 76 -3.30 -9.02 -48.15
CA GLU A 76 -4.58 -8.31 -48.26
C GLU A 76 -4.41 -6.91 -48.84
N GLY A 77 -3.34 -6.20 -48.45
CA GLY A 77 -2.99 -4.88 -48.98
C GLY A 77 -2.59 -4.87 -50.46
N ARG A 78 -2.16 -6.00 -51.04
CA ARG A 78 -1.94 -6.16 -52.49
C ARG A 78 -3.23 -6.54 -53.22
N GLY A 79 -4.10 -7.35 -52.61
CA GLY A 79 -5.42 -7.68 -53.16
C GLY A 79 -6.32 -6.45 -53.36
N VAL A 80 -6.32 -5.53 -52.39
CA VAL A 80 -7.10 -4.27 -52.48
C VAL A 80 -6.56 -3.33 -53.58
N ARG A 81 -5.24 -3.31 -53.83
CA ARG A 81 -4.64 -2.50 -54.90
C ARG A 81 -4.89 -3.08 -56.30
N SER A 82 -5.01 -4.40 -56.42
CA SER A 82 -5.38 -5.05 -57.68
C SER A 82 -6.88 -4.88 -58.01
N ALA A 83 -7.75 -4.69 -57.01
CA ALA A 83 -9.19 -4.47 -57.21
C ALA A 83 -9.54 -3.02 -57.61
N SER A 84 -8.74 -2.03 -57.23
CA SER A 84 -8.94 -0.62 -57.63
C SER A 84 -8.50 -0.28 -59.06
N GLY A 85 -7.79 -1.19 -59.76
CA GLY A 85 -7.33 -0.96 -61.14
C GLY A 85 -8.36 -1.23 -62.24
N ALA A 86 -9.51 -1.82 -61.92
CA ALA A 86 -10.47 -2.32 -62.92
C ALA A 86 -11.71 -1.43 -63.13
N LEU A 87 -11.80 -0.27 -62.47
CA LEU A 87 -12.97 0.63 -62.52
C LEU A 87 -12.56 2.06 -62.85
N ALA A 88 -12.10 2.30 -64.08
CA ALA A 88 -12.09 3.64 -64.68
C ALA A 88 -12.04 3.55 -66.22
N VAL A 89 -13.22 3.37 -66.83
CA VAL A 89 -13.47 3.57 -68.27
C VAL A 89 -14.46 4.74 -68.42
N ALA A 90 -14.19 5.58 -69.43
CA ALA A 90 -14.97 6.70 -70.00
C ALA A 90 -14.78 8.10 -69.34
N VAL A 91 -13.98 9.07 -69.84
CA VAL A 91 -13.99 9.88 -71.12
C VAL A 91 -14.87 11.16 -70.98
N PRO A 92 -14.57 12.34 -71.59
CA PRO A 92 -13.31 13.02 -71.93
C PRO A 92 -13.32 14.57 -71.66
N GLY A 93 -12.19 15.25 -71.94
CA GLY A 93 -12.23 16.61 -72.52
C GLY A 93 -11.52 17.71 -71.75
N GLY A 94 -10.34 18.10 -72.22
CA GLY A 94 -9.69 19.38 -71.89
C GLY A 94 -8.17 19.31 -71.78
N THR A 95 -7.47 19.66 -72.85
CA THR A 95 -6.02 19.97 -72.90
C THR A 95 -5.83 21.19 -73.82
N PRO A 96 -4.65 21.81 -73.92
CA PRO A 96 -3.54 22.06 -72.97
C PRO A 96 -3.17 23.58 -72.95
N VAL A 97 -2.18 24.11 -72.20
CA VAL A 97 -0.75 24.35 -72.58
C VAL A 97 -0.19 25.34 -71.53
N ASN A 98 0.76 24.97 -70.67
CA ASN A 98 2.25 25.08 -70.75
C ASN A 98 2.82 26.48 -70.40
N LEU A 99 3.76 26.52 -69.43
CA LEU A 99 5.15 27.00 -69.57
C LEU A 99 5.84 27.03 -68.19
N GLY A 100 6.96 26.29 -68.06
CA GLY A 100 7.94 26.42 -66.96
C GLY A 100 8.76 27.73 -67.05
N PRO A 101 9.93 27.89 -66.39
CA PRO A 101 10.83 26.87 -65.82
C PRO A 101 11.28 27.15 -64.35
N GLY A 102 12.14 26.29 -63.79
CA GLY A 102 12.83 26.46 -62.48
C GLY A 102 13.83 27.65 -62.45
N PRO A 103 14.73 27.81 -61.45
CA PRO A 103 15.61 26.75 -60.91
C PRO A 103 16.00 26.82 -59.39
N GLU A 104 16.73 25.78 -58.94
CA GLU A 104 17.88 25.70 -57.99
C GLU A 104 17.94 26.52 -56.69
N ALA A 105 18.18 25.85 -55.54
CA ALA A 105 19.53 25.64 -54.95
C ALA A 105 19.55 25.37 -53.43
N THR A 106 20.35 24.34 -53.05
CA THR A 106 21.24 24.21 -51.86
C THR A 106 20.73 24.10 -50.40
N LEU A 107 20.96 22.89 -49.86
CA LEU A 107 21.82 22.53 -48.70
C LEU A 107 21.73 23.30 -47.37
N GLY A 108 21.43 22.58 -46.28
CA GLY A 108 21.73 23.01 -44.90
C GLY A 108 21.25 22.02 -43.82
N THR A 109 22.20 21.44 -43.09
CA THR A 109 22.07 20.38 -42.07
C THR A 109 21.66 20.85 -40.66
N ALA A 110 20.85 20.00 -40.00
CA ALA A 110 20.78 19.70 -38.55
C ALA A 110 20.10 20.72 -37.59
N PRO A 111 19.80 20.36 -36.32
CA PRO A 111 18.50 19.80 -35.90
C PRO A 111 17.82 20.61 -34.78
N THR A 112 16.48 20.62 -34.73
CA THR A 112 15.71 21.38 -33.72
C THR A 112 14.91 20.50 -32.77
N ARG A 113 15.44 20.41 -31.53
CA ARG A 113 14.80 20.64 -30.23
C ARG A 113 13.26 20.55 -30.17
N ALA A 114 12.76 19.48 -29.56
CA ALA A 114 11.39 19.37 -29.08
C ALA A 114 11.24 19.98 -27.67
N ALA A 115 10.15 20.71 -27.47
CA ALA A 115 9.60 21.16 -26.19
C ALA A 115 8.11 20.76 -26.14
N PRO A 116 7.50 20.67 -24.96
CA PRO A 116 6.80 19.46 -24.53
C PRO A 116 5.32 19.44 -24.87
N ALA A 117 4.78 18.24 -25.10
CA ALA A 117 3.35 17.98 -25.09
C ALA A 117 2.90 17.83 -23.63
N GLU A 118 1.86 18.57 -23.26
CA GLU A 118 1.20 18.50 -21.96
C GLU A 118 0.75 17.07 -21.63
N GLU A 119 1.15 16.56 -20.47
CA GLU A 119 0.69 15.28 -19.93
C GLU A 119 -0.77 15.38 -19.50
N GLY A 120 -1.66 14.80 -20.32
CA GLY A 120 -3.02 14.48 -19.88
C GLY A 120 -2.97 13.52 -18.69
N GLY A 121 -3.56 13.93 -17.57
CA GLY A 121 -3.56 13.20 -16.30
C GLY A 121 -4.15 11.78 -16.37
N VAL A 122 -3.78 10.97 -15.38
CA VAL A 122 -4.11 9.54 -15.22
C VAL A 122 -5.58 9.19 -15.51
N PHE A 123 -6.51 10.10 -15.26
CA PHE A 123 -7.95 9.91 -15.49
C PHE A 123 -8.36 9.81 -16.97
N ASP A 124 -7.63 10.47 -17.88
CA ASP A 124 -7.98 10.48 -19.30
C ASP A 124 -7.58 9.17 -20.01
N ARG A 125 -6.60 8.45 -19.42
CA ARG A 125 -6.26 7.07 -19.81
C ARG A 125 -7.29 6.06 -19.32
N VAL A 126 -7.86 6.27 -18.14
CA VAL A 126 -8.93 5.44 -17.58
C VAL A 126 -10.20 5.57 -18.43
N ARG A 127 -10.53 6.79 -18.87
CA ARG A 127 -11.70 7.07 -19.72
C ARG A 127 -11.64 6.37 -21.08
N ARG A 128 -10.46 6.28 -21.71
CA ARG A 128 -10.28 5.65 -23.03
C ARG A 128 -10.44 4.13 -23.05
N TYR A 129 -10.28 3.46 -21.90
CA TYR A 129 -10.58 2.02 -21.77
C TYR A 129 -12.05 1.73 -21.45
N MET A 130 -12.85 2.76 -21.11
CA MET A 130 -14.23 2.62 -20.62
C MET A 130 -15.33 2.80 -21.69
N THR A 131 -14.99 3.17 -22.93
CA THR A 131 -15.98 3.36 -24.01
C THR A 131 -15.63 2.55 -25.25
N SER A 132 -16.04 1.28 -25.26
CA SER A 132 -16.20 0.50 -26.49
C SER A 132 -17.68 0.11 -26.64
N PRO A 133 -18.39 0.51 -27.71
CA PRO A 133 -19.77 0.10 -27.91
C PRO A 133 -19.83 -1.41 -28.24
N SER A 134 -20.74 -2.11 -27.59
CA SER A 134 -20.99 -3.54 -27.83
C SER A 134 -21.57 -3.73 -29.23
N ARG A 135 -20.84 -4.42 -30.12
CA ARG A 135 -21.30 -4.82 -31.45
C ARG A 135 -21.97 -6.19 -31.34
N GLU A 136 -23.25 -6.29 -31.66
CA GLU A 136 -23.99 -7.56 -31.71
C GLU A 136 -23.44 -8.46 -32.83
N PRO A 137 -23.24 -9.78 -32.62
CA PRO A 137 -22.88 -10.69 -33.68
C PRO A 137 -24.13 -11.14 -34.45
N GLY A 138 -24.29 -10.63 -35.67
CA GLY A 138 -25.21 -11.17 -36.67
C GLY A 138 -24.78 -12.57 -37.10
N THR A 139 -25.73 -13.50 -37.17
CA THR A 139 -25.58 -14.85 -37.69
C THR A 139 -25.29 -14.86 -39.20
N PRO A 140 -24.40 -15.74 -39.71
CA PRO A 140 -24.04 -15.78 -41.12
C PRO A 140 -25.08 -16.55 -41.95
N ALA A 141 -25.32 -16.06 -43.16
CA ALA A 141 -26.10 -16.73 -44.19
C ALA A 141 -25.22 -17.65 -45.05
N THR A 142 -25.77 -18.80 -45.45
CA THR A 142 -25.33 -19.58 -46.63
C THR A 142 -26.52 -20.35 -47.22
N PRO A 143 -26.49 -20.72 -48.53
CA PRO A 143 -27.65 -20.63 -49.41
C PRO A 143 -28.18 -21.98 -49.93
N GLY A 144 -29.49 -21.99 -50.24
CA GLY A 144 -30.11 -22.65 -51.39
C GLY A 144 -30.08 -24.17 -51.54
N SER A 145 -31.24 -24.81 -51.42
CA SER A 145 -31.65 -25.86 -52.38
C SER A 145 -33.18 -26.03 -52.43
N VAL A 146 -33.66 -26.34 -53.63
CA VAL A 146 -35.04 -26.24 -54.14
C VAL A 146 -35.80 -27.56 -53.98
N ARG A 147 -37.08 -27.51 -53.55
CA ARG A 147 -38.21 -28.18 -54.23
C ARG A 147 -39.57 -27.87 -53.58
N GLY A 148 -40.55 -27.56 -54.41
CA GLY A 148 -41.92 -27.23 -54.02
C GLY A 148 -42.83 -28.44 -53.78
N GLY A 149 -43.99 -28.15 -53.20
CA GLY A 149 -45.10 -29.08 -53.01
C GLY A 149 -46.23 -28.43 -52.20
N TYR A 150 -47.40 -28.34 -52.83
CA TYR A 150 -48.65 -27.71 -52.42
C TYR A 150 -49.21 -28.10 -51.04
N GLY A 151 -49.95 -27.18 -50.40
CA GLY A 151 -51.13 -27.54 -49.61
C GLY A 151 -51.16 -27.10 -48.14
N ALA A 152 -51.93 -26.04 -47.91
CA ALA A 152 -52.87 -25.88 -46.80
C ALA A 152 -52.37 -25.65 -45.36
N GLU A 153 -52.82 -24.50 -44.84
CA GLU A 153 -53.19 -24.20 -43.45
C GLU A 153 -52.08 -23.89 -42.43
N THR A 154 -51.77 -22.60 -42.35
CA THR A 154 -51.29 -21.96 -41.12
C THR A 154 -52.45 -21.76 -40.13
N PRO A 155 -52.43 -22.32 -38.92
CA PRO A 155 -53.15 -21.74 -37.80
C PRO A 155 -52.30 -20.58 -37.29
N GLY A 156 -52.65 -19.37 -37.72
CA GLY A 156 -52.20 -18.15 -37.06
C GLY A 156 -52.85 -18.05 -35.69
N GLU A 157 -52.19 -18.57 -34.65
CA GLU A 157 -52.49 -18.18 -33.27
C GLU A 157 -51.93 -16.77 -33.05
N GLY A 158 -52.67 -15.77 -33.54
CA GLY A 158 -52.50 -14.41 -33.09
C GLY A 158 -52.76 -14.38 -31.59
N LEU A 159 -51.73 -14.06 -30.80
CA LEU A 159 -51.90 -13.69 -29.39
C LEU A 159 -53.09 -12.74 -29.31
N SER A 160 -54.06 -13.06 -28.45
CA SER A 160 -55.24 -12.21 -28.25
C SER A 160 -54.77 -10.77 -28.01
N GLU A 161 -55.47 -9.77 -28.56
CA GLU A 161 -55.11 -8.36 -28.37
C GLU A 161 -54.97 -8.01 -26.86
N MET A 162 -55.71 -8.73 -26.02
CA MET A 162 -55.62 -8.73 -24.57
C MET A 162 -54.26 -9.22 -24.04
N ASP A 163 -53.69 -10.31 -24.56
CA ASP A 163 -52.38 -10.84 -24.17
C ASP A 163 -51.26 -9.89 -24.60
N ARG A 164 -51.40 -9.24 -25.75
CA ARG A 164 -50.45 -8.22 -26.21
C ARG A 164 -50.45 -7.01 -25.27
N ARG A 165 -51.64 -6.48 -24.94
CA ARG A 165 -51.79 -5.39 -23.97
C ARG A 165 -51.28 -5.77 -22.58
N GLN A 166 -51.50 -7.01 -22.15
CA GLN A 166 -51.02 -7.49 -20.85
C GLN A 166 -49.49 -7.57 -20.82
N ARG A 167 -48.84 -8.08 -21.87
CA ARG A 167 -47.37 -8.06 -22.00
C ARG A 167 -46.80 -6.65 -22.05
N GLU A 168 -47.46 -5.74 -22.76
CA GLU A 168 -47.08 -4.32 -22.82
C GLU A 168 -47.18 -3.65 -21.43
N LEU A 169 -48.24 -3.92 -20.66
CA LEU A 169 -48.40 -3.42 -19.29
C LEU A 169 -47.35 -3.99 -18.34
N TYR A 170 -47.06 -5.29 -18.41
CA TYR A 170 -45.98 -5.91 -17.62
C TYR A 170 -44.61 -5.32 -17.98
N ALA A 171 -44.33 -5.10 -19.28
CA ALA A 171 -43.09 -4.48 -19.73
C ALA A 171 -42.96 -3.03 -19.22
N LYS A 172 -44.04 -2.23 -19.31
CA LYS A 172 -44.09 -0.87 -18.76
C LYS A 172 -43.88 -0.86 -17.25
N GLN A 173 -44.51 -1.77 -16.51
CA GLN A 173 -44.31 -1.90 -15.07
C GLN A 173 -42.86 -2.24 -14.72
N GLN A 174 -42.25 -3.19 -15.44
CA GLN A 174 -40.82 -3.51 -15.24
C GLN A 174 -39.89 -2.35 -15.59
N GLN A 175 -40.24 -1.56 -16.61
CA GLN A 175 -39.47 -0.37 -16.98
C GLN A 175 -39.54 0.70 -15.89
N LEU A 176 -40.73 1.03 -15.39
CA LEU A 176 -40.91 1.98 -14.29
C LEU A 176 -40.11 1.57 -13.04
N LEU A 177 -40.09 0.27 -12.70
CA LEU A 177 -39.28 -0.25 -11.58
C LEU A 177 -37.76 -0.16 -11.83
N ARG A 178 -37.31 -0.18 -13.08
CA ARG A 178 -35.89 0.06 -13.43
C ARG A 178 -35.55 1.54 -13.33
N GLU A 179 -36.41 2.41 -13.84
CA GLU A 179 -36.25 3.87 -13.77
C GLU A 179 -36.25 4.36 -12.31
N GLN A 180 -37.18 3.87 -11.49
CA GLN A 180 -37.22 4.16 -10.06
C GLN A 180 -35.92 3.72 -9.36
N ARG A 181 -35.42 2.51 -9.65
CA ARG A 181 -34.14 2.04 -9.11
C ARG A 181 -32.96 2.90 -9.56
N SER A 182 -32.95 3.37 -10.80
CA SER A 182 -31.91 4.28 -11.28
C SER A 182 -31.95 5.61 -10.54
N ALA A 183 -33.14 6.19 -10.34
CA ALA A 183 -33.32 7.42 -9.59
C ALA A 183 -32.89 7.28 -8.12
N ASP A 184 -33.19 6.15 -7.48
CA ASP A 184 -32.73 5.85 -6.13
C ASP A 184 -31.19 5.70 -6.07
N GLN A 185 -30.56 5.08 -7.08
CA GLN A 185 -29.10 5.02 -7.19
C GLN A 185 -28.48 6.42 -7.32
N ASP A 186 -29.07 7.30 -8.12
CA ASP A 186 -28.58 8.67 -8.32
C ASP A 186 -28.64 9.47 -7.01
N ARG A 187 -29.70 9.29 -6.23
CA ARG A 187 -29.83 9.91 -4.89
C ARG A 187 -28.81 9.37 -3.90
N LEU A 188 -28.57 8.06 -3.90
CA LEU A 188 -27.50 7.47 -3.09
C LEU A 188 -26.15 8.11 -3.44
N LEU A 189 -25.82 8.23 -4.72
CA LEU A 189 -24.56 8.83 -5.16
C LEU A 189 -24.46 10.32 -4.78
N GLY A 190 -25.57 11.06 -4.87
CA GLY A 190 -25.65 12.44 -4.39
C GLY A 190 -25.34 12.55 -2.89
N CYS A 191 -25.87 11.63 -2.07
CA CYS A 191 -25.57 11.58 -0.64
C CYS A 191 -24.11 11.20 -0.35
N LEU A 192 -23.51 10.31 -1.16
CA LEU A 192 -22.12 9.88 -1.00
C LEU A 192 -21.10 10.96 -1.40
N ALA A 193 -21.52 11.93 -2.20
CA ALA A 193 -20.69 13.09 -2.54
C ALA A 193 -20.52 14.05 -1.34
N GLU A 194 -21.35 13.92 -0.31
CA GLU A 194 -21.29 14.71 0.92
C GLU A 194 -20.61 13.94 2.07
N ASN A 195 -20.16 14.67 3.09
CA ASN A 195 -19.67 14.07 4.33
C ASN A 195 -20.85 13.68 5.23
N LEU A 196 -21.19 12.38 5.25
CA LEU A 196 -22.30 11.83 6.03
C LEU A 196 -21.96 11.62 7.51
N GLY A 197 -20.70 11.82 7.91
CA GLY A 197 -20.24 11.69 9.28
C GLY A 197 -20.36 10.28 9.86
N TYR A 198 -20.54 10.23 11.19
CA TYR A 198 -20.48 9.01 11.98
C TYR A 198 -21.69 8.88 12.91
N GLN A 199 -22.17 7.64 13.08
CA GLN A 199 -23.23 7.33 14.03
C GLN A 199 -22.74 6.33 15.07
N ARG A 200 -22.53 6.79 16.31
CA ARG A 200 -21.92 6.00 17.40
C ARG A 200 -20.56 5.44 16.99
N GLY A 201 -19.72 6.27 16.37
CA GLY A 201 -18.40 5.88 15.85
C GLY A 201 -18.40 5.07 14.55
N ARG A 202 -19.57 4.80 13.96
CA ARG A 202 -19.69 4.00 12.73
C ARG A 202 -19.74 4.90 11.49
N PRO A 203 -18.90 4.67 10.47
CA PRO A 203 -18.93 5.46 9.24
C PRO A 203 -20.25 5.26 8.48
N VAL A 204 -21.06 6.33 8.37
CA VAL A 204 -22.43 6.22 7.83
C VAL A 204 -22.42 5.84 6.35
N ALA A 205 -21.51 6.41 5.55
CA ALA A 205 -21.45 6.16 4.11
C ALA A 205 -21.14 4.69 3.80
N ALA A 206 -20.19 4.07 4.51
CA ALA A 206 -19.84 2.66 4.34
C ALA A 206 -21.03 1.73 4.58
N VAL A 207 -21.72 1.91 5.72
CA VAL A 207 -22.85 1.05 6.07
C VAL A 207 -24.04 1.31 5.15
N LEU A 208 -24.25 2.56 4.71
CA LEU A 208 -25.30 2.94 3.75
C LEU A 208 -25.10 2.23 2.41
N VAL A 209 -23.90 2.32 1.83
CA VAL A 209 -23.54 1.63 0.57
C VAL A 209 -23.80 0.14 0.69
N PHE A 210 -23.29 -0.48 1.76
CA PHE A 210 -23.43 -1.91 1.97
C PHE A 210 -24.91 -2.34 2.04
N ARG A 211 -25.74 -1.61 2.80
CA ARG A 211 -27.18 -1.88 2.92
C ARG A 211 -27.93 -1.71 1.59
N CYS A 212 -27.65 -0.66 0.83
CA CYS A 212 -28.24 -0.45 -0.48
C CYS A 212 -27.88 -1.58 -1.46
N CYS A 213 -26.60 -1.99 -1.49
CA CYS A 213 -26.15 -3.10 -2.32
C CYS A 213 -26.80 -4.44 -1.94
N LEU A 214 -27.06 -4.69 -0.65
CA LEU A 214 -27.83 -5.86 -0.19
C LEU A 214 -29.28 -5.79 -0.65
N GLN A 215 -29.96 -4.67 -0.37
CA GLN A 215 -31.38 -4.50 -0.70
C GLN A 215 -31.66 -4.65 -2.20
N TRP A 216 -30.77 -4.13 -3.04
CA TRP A 216 -30.89 -4.22 -4.49
C TRP A 216 -30.26 -5.49 -5.07
N LYS A 217 -29.82 -6.43 -4.23
CA LYS A 217 -29.14 -7.68 -4.61
C LYS A 217 -27.97 -7.46 -5.58
N THR A 218 -27.29 -6.32 -5.45
CA THR A 218 -26.23 -5.88 -6.36
C THR A 218 -25.03 -6.84 -6.33
N PHE A 219 -24.77 -7.48 -5.18
CA PHE A 219 -23.69 -8.46 -5.06
C PHE A 219 -23.92 -9.73 -5.90
N GLN A 220 -25.18 -10.09 -6.17
CA GLN A 220 -25.57 -11.27 -6.94
C GLN A 220 -25.81 -10.96 -8.43
N ALA A 221 -25.63 -9.70 -8.85
CA ALA A 221 -25.90 -9.27 -10.22
C ALA A 221 -24.76 -9.66 -11.18
N ASP A 222 -25.10 -10.19 -12.36
CA ASP A 222 -24.11 -10.49 -13.42
C ASP A 222 -23.49 -9.22 -14.00
N ARG A 223 -24.25 -8.13 -14.02
CA ARG A 223 -23.85 -6.81 -14.50
C ARG A 223 -24.51 -5.73 -13.66
N THR A 224 -23.73 -4.73 -13.25
CA THR A 224 -24.24 -3.57 -12.53
C THR A 224 -23.27 -2.40 -12.73
N PRO A 225 -23.75 -1.21 -13.16
CA PRO A 225 -22.91 -0.02 -13.24
C PRO A 225 -22.72 0.65 -11.87
N LEU A 226 -23.48 0.24 -10.84
CA LEU A 226 -23.52 0.93 -9.56
C LEU A 226 -22.15 0.92 -8.85
N PHE A 227 -21.41 -0.19 -8.90
CA PHE A 227 -20.08 -0.27 -8.26
C PHE A 227 -19.10 0.73 -8.85
N ASP A 228 -19.00 0.80 -10.18
CA ASP A 228 -18.12 1.75 -10.86
C ASP A 228 -18.51 3.20 -10.54
N ARG A 229 -19.81 3.50 -10.45
CA ARG A 229 -20.31 4.84 -10.08
C ARG A 229 -19.99 5.20 -8.64
N ILE A 230 -20.11 4.26 -7.70
CA ILE A 230 -19.71 4.46 -6.29
C ILE A 230 -18.21 4.74 -6.22
N ILE A 231 -17.39 3.91 -6.88
CA ILE A 231 -15.94 4.08 -6.93
C ILE A 231 -15.55 5.43 -7.54
N ALA A 232 -16.20 5.85 -8.63
CA ALA A 232 -15.96 7.15 -9.24
C ALA A 232 -16.30 8.33 -8.31
N THR A 233 -17.40 8.20 -7.53
CA THR A 233 -17.83 9.24 -6.57
C THR A 233 -16.87 9.33 -5.39
N MET A 234 -16.44 8.20 -4.83
CA MET A 234 -15.42 8.16 -3.77
C MET A 234 -14.07 8.69 -4.30
N GLY A 235 -13.71 8.28 -5.51
CA GLY A 235 -12.48 8.67 -6.20
C GLY A 235 -12.37 10.17 -6.41
N SER A 236 -13.43 10.81 -6.92
CA SER A 236 -13.42 12.26 -7.15
C SER A 236 -13.23 13.06 -5.87
N GLN A 237 -13.83 12.62 -4.75
CA GLN A 237 -13.68 13.26 -3.44
C GLN A 237 -12.26 13.10 -2.89
N VAL A 238 -11.69 11.89 -2.96
CA VAL A 238 -10.30 11.64 -2.51
C VAL A 238 -9.30 12.40 -3.38
N GLU A 239 -9.55 12.53 -4.67
CA GLU A 239 -8.63 13.19 -5.61
C GLU A 239 -8.64 14.70 -5.54
N ALA A 240 -9.81 15.29 -5.29
CA ALA A 240 -9.93 16.73 -5.10
C ALA A 240 -9.25 17.20 -3.79
N HIS A 241 -9.13 16.33 -2.79
CA HIS A 241 -8.70 16.67 -1.43
C HIS A 241 -7.52 15.81 -0.94
N GLN A 242 -6.51 15.58 -1.79
CA GLN A 242 -5.36 14.72 -1.47
C GLN A 242 -4.45 15.25 -0.36
N GLU A 243 -4.43 16.57 -0.13
CA GLU A 243 -3.64 17.20 0.93
C GLU A 243 -4.44 17.40 2.24
N ASP A 244 -5.74 17.08 2.25
CA ASP A 244 -6.60 17.25 3.41
C ASP A 244 -6.69 15.95 4.23
N ASN A 245 -5.97 15.92 5.34
CA ASN A 245 -5.91 14.76 6.23
C ASN A 245 -7.28 14.41 6.86
N ALA A 246 -8.19 15.37 7.03
CA ALA A 246 -9.53 15.11 7.56
C ALA A 246 -10.38 14.35 6.53
N VAL A 247 -10.36 14.79 5.26
CA VAL A 247 -11.06 14.11 4.16
C VAL A 247 -10.48 12.72 3.91
N LEU A 248 -9.14 12.58 3.90
CA LEU A 248 -8.49 11.28 3.78
C LEU A 248 -8.85 10.34 4.95
N SER A 249 -8.87 10.85 6.18
CA SER A 249 -9.25 10.05 7.36
C SER A 249 -10.72 9.60 7.29
N TYR A 250 -11.62 10.48 6.84
CA TYR A 250 -13.02 10.13 6.58
C TYR A 250 -13.15 8.99 5.57
N TRP A 251 -12.48 9.10 4.42
CA TRP A 251 -12.56 8.07 3.38
C TRP A 251 -11.81 6.80 3.76
N LEU A 252 -10.74 6.87 4.55
CA LEU A 252 -10.05 5.68 5.07
C LEU A 252 -10.99 4.87 5.97
N SER A 253 -11.63 5.51 6.95
CA SER A 253 -12.59 4.85 7.85
C SER A 253 -13.75 4.21 7.08
N ASN A 254 -14.32 4.94 6.12
CA ASN A 254 -15.42 4.41 5.30
C ASN A 254 -14.98 3.24 4.42
N THR A 255 -13.83 3.35 3.74
CA THR A 255 -13.34 2.32 2.81
C THR A 255 -13.01 1.03 3.55
N VAL A 256 -12.28 1.13 4.66
CA VAL A 256 -11.88 -0.03 5.47
C VAL A 256 -13.11 -0.70 6.10
N THR A 257 -14.08 0.08 6.56
CA THR A 257 -15.35 -0.46 7.10
C THR A 257 -16.16 -1.17 6.03
N LEU A 258 -16.29 -0.57 4.84
CA LEU A 258 -16.99 -1.20 3.72
C LEU A 258 -16.28 -2.49 3.30
N LEU A 259 -14.95 -2.46 3.19
CA LEU A 259 -14.14 -3.62 2.86
C LEU A 259 -14.34 -4.77 3.85
N TYR A 260 -14.35 -4.46 5.15
CA TYR A 260 -14.65 -5.43 6.20
C TYR A 260 -16.05 -6.04 6.09
N LEU A 261 -17.07 -5.22 5.88
CA LEU A 261 -18.45 -5.70 5.69
C LEU A 261 -18.56 -6.65 4.49
N LEU A 262 -17.87 -6.33 3.38
CA LEU A 262 -17.79 -7.22 2.22
C LEU A 262 -17.06 -8.53 2.56
N GLN A 263 -15.90 -8.47 3.22
CA GLN A 263 -15.11 -9.66 3.58
C GLN A 263 -15.90 -10.66 4.44
N ARG A 264 -16.65 -10.15 5.42
CA ARG A 264 -17.31 -11.01 6.39
C ARG A 264 -18.61 -11.62 5.88
N ASN A 265 -19.36 -10.86 5.09
CA ASN A 265 -20.75 -11.20 4.74
C ASN A 265 -20.91 -11.73 3.32
N ILE A 266 -19.84 -11.72 2.52
CA ILE A 266 -19.88 -12.11 1.10
C ILE A 266 -18.87 -13.22 0.83
N LYS A 267 -19.34 -14.31 0.22
CA LYS A 267 -18.50 -15.41 -0.27
C LYS A 267 -18.46 -15.42 -1.80
N PRO A 268 -17.31 -15.70 -2.43
CA PRO A 268 -17.26 -15.96 -3.87
C PRO A 268 -18.17 -17.14 -4.24
N ALA A 269 -18.90 -17.04 -5.35
CA ALA A 269 -19.64 -18.19 -5.88
C ALA A 269 -18.67 -19.35 -6.20
N SER A 270 -18.95 -20.55 -5.68
CA SER A 270 -18.03 -21.70 -5.63
C SER A 270 -17.78 -22.43 -6.98
N GLY A 271 -17.94 -21.75 -8.12
CA GLY A 271 -17.75 -22.34 -9.46
C GLY A 271 -16.27 -22.44 -9.88
N GLY A 272 -15.79 -23.65 -10.18
CA GLY A 272 -14.37 -24.00 -10.41
C GLY A 272 -13.65 -23.45 -11.64
N SER A 273 -13.99 -22.27 -12.16
CA SER A 273 -13.30 -21.62 -13.29
C SER A 273 -12.85 -20.17 -13.00
N TYR A 274 -13.39 -19.55 -11.95
CA TYR A 274 -13.26 -18.10 -11.72
C TYR A 274 -11.91 -17.67 -11.14
N THR A 275 -11.28 -18.49 -10.29
CA THR A 275 -9.99 -18.20 -9.64
C THR A 275 -8.83 -18.10 -10.64
N GLN A 276 -8.93 -18.76 -11.80
CA GLN A 276 -7.89 -18.75 -12.85
C GLN A 276 -7.87 -17.44 -13.65
N ARG A 277 -9.02 -16.80 -13.90
CA ARG A 277 -9.09 -15.47 -14.57
C ARG A 277 -8.63 -14.32 -13.68
N LEU A 278 -8.85 -14.43 -12.37
CA LEU A 278 -8.35 -13.46 -11.40
C LEU A 278 -6.81 -13.44 -11.36
N ARG A 279 -6.16 -14.59 -11.55
CA ARG A 279 -4.70 -14.72 -11.57
C ARG A 279 -4.05 -14.05 -12.79
N SER A 280 -4.74 -14.00 -13.93
CA SER A 280 -4.22 -13.36 -15.16
C SER A 280 -4.47 -11.85 -15.21
N GLN A 281 -5.56 -11.34 -14.63
CA GLN A 281 -5.84 -9.89 -14.59
C GLN A 281 -5.11 -9.13 -13.48
N SER A 282 -4.76 -9.81 -12.38
CA SER A 282 -3.96 -9.24 -11.28
C SER A 282 -2.57 -8.75 -11.72
N GLN A 283 -2.06 -9.16 -12.88
CA GLN A 283 -0.78 -8.67 -13.44
C GLN A 283 -0.92 -7.51 -14.43
N SER A 284 -2.14 -7.16 -14.85
CA SER A 284 -2.37 -6.14 -15.88
C SER A 284 -2.89 -4.81 -15.33
N VAL A 285 -3.66 -4.82 -14.24
CA VAL A 285 -4.31 -3.58 -13.74
C VAL A 285 -3.32 -2.68 -12.97
N THR A 286 -2.21 -3.25 -12.48
CA THR A 286 -1.21 -2.53 -11.67
C THR A 286 0.02 -2.07 -12.46
N ARG A 287 0.23 -2.53 -13.71
CA ARG A 287 1.42 -2.17 -14.51
C ARG A 287 1.28 -0.85 -15.28
N GLY A 288 0.07 -0.27 -15.34
CA GLY A 288 -0.21 0.94 -16.11
C GLY A 288 -0.72 2.14 -15.31
N LEU A 289 -0.95 1.99 -14.00
CA LEU A 289 -1.54 3.03 -13.14
C LEU A 289 -0.50 3.78 -12.28
N PHE A 290 0.69 3.19 -12.05
CA PHE A 290 1.79 3.82 -11.33
C PHE A 290 3.11 3.51 -12.04
N GLY A 291 3.74 4.54 -12.60
CA GLY A 291 5.06 4.44 -13.20
C GLY A 291 6.13 4.47 -12.11
N GLY A 292 6.77 3.33 -11.83
CA GLY A 292 7.90 3.28 -10.91
C GLY A 292 8.45 1.88 -10.75
N THR A 293 9.72 1.71 -11.06
CA THR A 293 10.49 0.48 -10.85
C THR A 293 10.66 0.21 -9.36
N SER A 294 9.79 -0.59 -8.76
CA SER A 294 10.07 -1.21 -7.46
C SER A 294 10.19 -2.72 -7.61
N LYS A 295 11.40 -3.22 -7.35
CA LYS A 295 11.69 -4.64 -7.15
C LYS A 295 11.53 -4.94 -5.66
N THR A 296 10.31 -5.02 -5.15
CA THR A 296 10.03 -5.65 -3.86
C THR A 296 8.77 -6.48 -3.96
N ALA A 297 8.92 -7.77 -3.64
CA ALA A 297 7.88 -8.78 -3.73
C ALA A 297 6.88 -8.59 -2.58
N GLY A 298 5.64 -8.21 -2.90
CA GLY A 298 4.57 -8.03 -1.91
C GLY A 298 3.14 -8.24 -2.42
N PHE A 299 2.92 -8.69 -3.67
CA PHE A 299 1.59 -9.11 -4.14
C PHE A 299 1.33 -10.58 -3.78
N GLY A 300 1.19 -10.82 -2.48
CA GLY A 300 0.88 -12.13 -1.90
C GLY A 300 -0.58 -12.22 -1.48
N SER A 301 -1.39 -12.84 -2.35
CA SER A 301 -2.54 -13.67 -1.96
C SER A 301 -3.87 -13.00 -1.56
N PHE A 302 -4.78 -12.89 -2.53
CA PHE A 302 -6.23 -12.74 -2.27
C PHE A 302 -6.99 -14.08 -2.38
N PHE A 303 -6.31 -15.18 -2.76
CA PHE A 303 -6.95 -16.50 -2.98
C PHE A 303 -6.14 -17.72 -2.49
N SER A 304 -5.00 -17.57 -1.81
CA SER A 304 -4.12 -18.73 -1.47
C SER A 304 -4.27 -19.26 -0.04
N ARG A 305 -5.40 -19.04 0.64
CA ARG A 305 -5.63 -19.69 1.94
C ARG A 305 -7.08 -20.18 2.12
N ALA A 306 -7.46 -21.14 1.30
CA ALA A 306 -8.42 -22.18 1.67
C ALA A 306 -7.69 -23.51 1.54
N GLY A 307 -7.04 -23.93 2.62
CA GLY A 307 -6.21 -25.12 2.68
C GLY A 307 -5.95 -25.46 4.13
N TYR A 308 -7.01 -25.88 4.82
CA TYR A 308 -6.88 -26.62 6.06
C TYR A 308 -6.07 -27.89 5.75
N GLY A 309 -4.94 -28.08 6.41
CA GLY A 309 -4.20 -29.34 6.33
C GLY A 309 -5.07 -30.44 6.93
N GLY A 310 -5.44 -31.43 6.12
CA GLY A 310 -6.19 -32.60 6.54
C GLY A 310 -6.20 -33.63 5.42
N SER A 311 -5.62 -34.80 5.69
CA SER A 311 -5.58 -35.97 4.81
C SER A 311 -6.97 -36.37 4.29
N PRO A 312 -7.05 -37.04 3.12
CA PRO A 312 -8.32 -37.48 2.56
C PRO A 312 -8.79 -38.77 3.25
N GLY A 313 -9.87 -38.68 4.02
CA GLY A 313 -10.60 -39.85 4.50
C GLY A 313 -11.35 -39.59 5.80
N GLY A 314 -12.68 -39.76 5.77
CA GLY A 314 -13.49 -39.86 6.99
C GLY A 314 -14.60 -38.82 7.10
N GLU A 315 -15.77 -39.23 6.64
CA GLU A 315 -17.12 -39.06 7.23
C GLU A 315 -17.55 -37.75 7.90
N ALA A 316 -18.80 -37.41 7.60
CA ALA A 316 -19.57 -36.29 8.13
C ALA A 316 -19.43 -36.10 9.64
N SER A 317 -19.16 -34.87 10.07
CA SER A 317 -19.42 -34.45 11.44
C SER A 317 -20.09 -33.06 11.47
N ILE A 318 -21.26 -33.08 12.10
CA ILE A 318 -22.15 -31.98 12.44
C ILE A 318 -21.60 -31.32 13.73
N HIS A 319 -21.77 -29.99 13.85
CA HIS A 319 -21.40 -29.11 14.98
C HIS A 319 -19.88 -28.82 15.14
N GLY A 320 -19.39 -27.60 15.33
CA GLY A 320 -19.97 -26.28 15.59
C GLY A 320 -18.82 -25.39 16.10
N GLY A 321 -18.70 -24.13 15.65
CA GLY A 321 -17.62 -23.27 16.15
C GLY A 321 -17.28 -22.02 15.34
N ALA A 322 -18.26 -21.19 14.98
CA ALA A 322 -18.04 -19.76 14.75
C ALA A 322 -19.32 -19.01 15.14
N ALA A 323 -19.26 -18.28 16.25
CA ALA A 323 -20.38 -17.52 16.77
C ALA A 323 -20.77 -16.41 15.78
N GLY A 324 -22.01 -16.48 15.26
CA GLY A 324 -22.62 -15.47 14.37
C GLY A 324 -23.21 -16.07 13.10
N GLY A 325 -24.30 -16.85 13.25
CA GLY A 325 -24.98 -17.56 12.17
C GLY A 325 -25.78 -16.68 11.21
N LEU A 326 -25.09 -15.98 10.31
CA LEU A 326 -25.68 -15.44 9.09
C LEU A 326 -25.14 -16.21 7.89
N ARG A 327 -26.03 -16.76 7.06
CA ARG A 327 -25.63 -17.33 5.76
C ARG A 327 -24.95 -16.20 4.95
N GLN A 328 -23.77 -16.45 4.42
CA GLN A 328 -23.05 -15.47 3.62
C GLN A 328 -23.67 -15.34 2.23
N VAL A 329 -23.76 -14.10 1.72
CA VAL A 329 -24.28 -13.79 0.40
C VAL A 329 -23.31 -14.25 -0.69
N GLU A 330 -23.79 -14.99 -1.69
CA GLU A 330 -22.98 -15.39 -2.84
C GLU A 330 -22.73 -14.22 -3.78
N ALA A 331 -21.48 -13.77 -3.88
CA ALA A 331 -21.09 -12.71 -4.81
C ALA A 331 -20.72 -13.24 -6.19
N LYS A 332 -21.13 -12.46 -7.18
CA LYS A 332 -20.66 -12.57 -8.56
C LYS A 332 -19.45 -11.67 -8.82
N TYR A 333 -18.87 -11.83 -10.01
CA TYR A 333 -17.62 -11.16 -10.42
C TYR A 333 -17.61 -9.63 -10.20
N PRO A 334 -18.67 -8.84 -10.53
CA PRO A 334 -18.65 -7.40 -10.30
C PRO A 334 -18.42 -7.00 -8.83
N ALA A 335 -18.94 -7.78 -7.88
CA ALA A 335 -18.74 -7.54 -6.46
C ALA A 335 -17.31 -7.86 -6.00
N LEU A 336 -16.67 -8.87 -6.59
CA LEU A 336 -15.27 -9.19 -6.32
C LEU A 336 -14.33 -8.09 -6.84
N LEU A 337 -14.63 -7.55 -8.03
CA LEU A 337 -13.90 -6.42 -8.59
C LEU A 337 -14.07 -5.16 -7.73
N PHE A 338 -15.30 -4.89 -7.28
CA PHE A 338 -15.57 -3.79 -6.35
C PHE A 338 -14.75 -3.91 -5.06
N LYS A 339 -14.68 -5.12 -4.47
CA LYS A 339 -13.83 -5.38 -3.29
C LYS A 339 -12.34 -5.10 -3.58
N GLN A 340 -11.83 -5.49 -4.74
CA GLN A 340 -10.46 -5.22 -5.15
C GLN A 340 -10.19 -3.72 -5.36
N GLN A 341 -11.15 -3.00 -5.95
CA GLN A 341 -11.05 -1.56 -6.12
C GLN A 341 -10.98 -0.85 -4.76
N LEU A 342 -11.82 -1.23 -3.79
CA LEU A 342 -11.76 -0.68 -2.44
C LEU A 342 -10.43 -0.95 -1.73
N ASP A 343 -9.84 -2.14 -1.93
CA ASP A 343 -8.50 -2.44 -1.40
C ASP A 343 -7.43 -1.50 -1.99
N ALA A 344 -7.49 -1.26 -3.30
CA ALA A 344 -6.62 -0.28 -3.96
C ALA A 344 -6.84 1.16 -3.44
N PHE A 345 -8.06 1.53 -3.03
CA PHE A 345 -8.33 2.81 -2.37
C PHE A 345 -7.62 2.91 -1.01
N VAL A 346 -7.63 1.85 -0.20
CA VAL A 346 -6.88 1.83 1.07
C VAL A 346 -5.37 2.01 0.81
N GLN A 347 -4.84 1.30 -0.20
CA GLN A 347 -3.45 1.42 -0.64
C GLN A 347 -3.08 2.80 -1.20
N LYS A 348 -4.06 3.64 -1.55
CA LYS A 348 -3.86 5.04 -1.95
C LYS A 348 -3.97 5.99 -0.76
N ILE A 349 -5.09 5.93 -0.05
CA ILE A 349 -5.44 6.87 1.02
C ILE A 349 -4.45 6.80 2.18
N PHE A 350 -4.09 5.59 2.63
CA PHE A 350 -3.22 5.43 3.79
C PHE A 350 -1.80 5.97 3.54
N PRO A 351 -1.12 5.64 2.41
CA PRO A 351 0.14 6.29 2.07
C PRO A 351 0.02 7.80 1.87
N SER A 352 -1.04 8.31 1.24
CA SER A 352 -1.24 9.77 1.09
C SER A 352 -1.28 10.48 2.44
N LEU A 353 -2.06 9.96 3.38
CA LEU A 353 -2.13 10.49 4.74
C LEU A 353 -0.75 10.49 5.42
N ARG A 354 -0.05 9.36 5.35
CA ARG A 354 1.32 9.23 5.87
C ARG A 354 2.25 10.27 5.27
N ASP A 355 2.23 10.42 3.96
CA ASP A 355 3.18 11.26 3.24
C ASP A 355 2.90 12.76 3.47
N ASN A 356 1.62 13.14 3.63
CA ASN A 356 1.25 14.49 4.08
C ASN A 356 1.83 14.80 5.46
N ILE A 357 1.67 13.89 6.42
CA ILE A 357 2.20 14.10 7.78
C ILE A 357 3.74 14.13 7.77
N LYS A 358 4.40 13.28 6.96
CA LYS A 358 5.85 13.33 6.78
C LYS A 358 6.31 14.67 6.19
N LYS A 359 5.58 15.21 5.22
CA LYS A 359 5.84 16.52 4.60
C LYS A 359 5.77 17.64 5.64
N ASP A 360 4.86 17.55 6.61
CA ASP A 360 4.74 18.52 7.70
C ASP A 360 5.85 18.39 8.75
N ILE A 361 6.35 17.16 9.01
CA ILE A 361 7.46 16.90 9.94
C ILE A 361 8.82 17.30 9.35
N MET A 362 9.03 17.08 8.05
CA MET A 362 10.33 17.20 7.37
C MET A 362 11.07 18.54 7.62
N PRO A 363 10.43 19.72 7.57
CA PRO A 363 11.12 21.01 7.74
C PRO A 363 11.76 21.18 9.12
N HIS A 364 11.29 20.45 10.14
CA HIS A 364 11.77 20.57 11.51
C HIS A 364 12.91 19.59 11.83
N LEU A 365 13.01 18.46 11.12
CA LEU A 365 13.95 17.39 11.43
C LEU A 365 15.42 17.81 11.33
N ALA A 366 15.78 18.62 10.33
CA ALA A 366 17.16 19.07 10.14
C ALA A 366 17.67 19.95 11.30
N ALA A 367 16.77 20.65 11.99
CA ALA A 367 17.10 21.46 13.16
C ALA A 367 17.07 20.66 14.47
N CYS A 368 16.44 19.50 14.47
CA CYS A 368 16.39 18.60 15.63
C CYS A 368 17.70 17.84 15.86
N ILE A 369 18.62 17.79 14.87
CA ILE A 369 19.92 17.11 15.00
C ILE A 369 21.03 18.00 15.57
N HIS A 370 20.88 19.33 15.47
CA HIS A 370 21.89 20.30 15.93
C HIS A 370 21.40 21.02 17.18
N ALA A 371 22.18 20.95 18.26
CA ALA A 371 21.93 21.76 19.43
C ALA A 371 22.02 23.25 19.03
N PRO A 372 21.05 24.10 19.46
CA PRO A 372 21.14 25.53 19.22
C PRO A 372 22.44 26.04 19.83
N ARG A 373 23.32 26.57 18.98
CA ARG A 373 24.53 27.23 19.49
C ARG A 373 24.08 28.50 20.19
N SER A 374 24.03 28.48 21.52
CA SER A 374 24.00 29.70 22.32
C SER A 374 25.12 30.58 21.77
N GLY A 375 24.75 31.72 21.19
CA GLY A 375 25.69 32.61 20.53
C GLY A 375 26.84 32.92 21.48
N VAL A 376 28.00 32.31 21.24
CA VAL A 376 29.26 32.87 21.69
C VAL A 376 29.35 34.19 20.95
N GLY A 377 29.04 35.27 21.66
CA GLY A 377 29.04 36.62 21.14
C GLY A 377 30.33 36.85 20.36
N ARG A 378 30.19 37.17 19.08
CA ARG A 378 31.28 37.73 18.28
C ARG A 378 31.78 38.94 19.05
N THR A 379 33.00 38.84 19.53
CA THR A 379 33.79 39.91 20.14
C THR A 379 33.87 41.10 19.19
N SER A 380 32.91 42.01 19.30
CA SER A 380 33.07 43.38 18.80
C SER A 380 33.76 44.15 19.91
N ARG A 381 34.99 44.60 19.62
CA ARG A 381 35.90 45.39 20.47
C ARG A 381 35.15 46.37 21.39
N PRO A 382 35.48 46.45 22.70
CA PRO A 382 34.99 47.56 23.51
C PRO A 382 35.77 48.81 23.15
N GLY A 383 35.08 49.78 22.56
CA GLY A 383 35.48 51.17 22.53
C GLY A 383 35.48 51.72 23.96
N ARG A 384 36.58 52.36 24.31
CA ARG A 384 36.87 53.05 25.58
C ARG A 384 35.79 54.10 25.91
N GLY A 385 35.18 54.00 27.10
CA GLY A 385 34.25 54.99 27.64
C GLY A 385 33.97 54.73 29.13
N SER A 386 34.11 55.77 29.95
CA SER A 386 34.25 55.74 31.41
C SER A 386 32.92 55.76 32.19
N SER A 387 32.95 55.08 33.36
CA SER A 387 32.29 55.39 34.65
C SER A 387 30.76 55.53 34.76
N HIS A 388 30.11 54.61 35.47
CA HIS A 388 29.65 54.75 36.87
C HIS A 388 28.95 53.44 37.32
N GLY A 389 29.17 53.04 38.58
CA GLY A 389 28.73 51.74 39.12
C GLY A 389 27.24 51.63 39.45
N VAL A 390 26.74 50.40 39.56
CA VAL A 390 26.25 49.75 40.79
C VAL A 390 26.20 48.25 40.49
N GLU A 391 26.82 47.46 41.36
CA GLU A 391 26.87 46.01 41.31
C GLU A 391 25.50 45.43 41.74
N ALA A 392 24.84 44.70 40.84
CA ALA A 392 23.68 43.87 41.16
C ALA A 392 23.98 42.42 40.72
N PRO A 393 23.64 41.41 41.53
CA PRO A 393 24.00 40.03 41.22
C PRO A 393 23.23 39.58 39.96
N PRO A 394 23.81 38.75 39.08
CA PRO A 394 23.09 38.28 37.91
C PRO A 394 21.96 37.35 38.37
N ALA A 395 20.74 37.86 38.30
CA ALA A 395 19.54 37.05 38.34
C ALA A 395 19.62 36.07 37.16
N ARG A 396 19.74 34.77 37.48
CA ARG A 396 19.53 33.67 36.54
C ARG A 396 18.12 33.81 35.95
N SER A 397 18.04 34.39 34.76
CA SER A 397 16.83 34.33 33.93
C SER A 397 16.89 33.06 33.07
N PRO A 398 15.90 32.16 33.12
CA PRO A 398 15.94 30.88 32.43
C PRO A 398 15.45 30.96 30.98
N LEU A 399 15.87 31.96 30.20
CA LEU A 399 15.33 32.24 28.86
C LEU A 399 16.32 31.96 27.72
N GLY A 400 17.22 31.00 27.92
CA GLY A 400 18.20 30.55 26.92
C GLY A 400 17.95 29.17 26.32
N GLN A 401 16.88 28.46 26.71
CA GLN A 401 16.62 27.06 26.33
C GLN A 401 15.55 26.91 25.23
N ASP A 402 14.85 27.96 24.84
CA ASP A 402 13.57 27.81 24.13
C ASP A 402 13.66 27.54 22.61
N ALA A 403 14.77 27.88 21.95
CA ALA A 403 14.83 27.75 20.48
C ALA A 403 15.00 26.30 19.98
N GLY A 404 15.67 25.44 20.75
CA GLY A 404 15.86 24.03 20.39
C GLY A 404 14.64 23.17 20.70
N SER A 405 13.98 23.46 21.83
CA SER A 405 12.71 22.82 22.18
C SER A 405 11.62 23.12 21.14
N ALA A 406 11.63 24.31 20.51
CA ALA A 406 10.60 24.71 19.56
C ALA A 406 10.43 23.76 18.35
N HIS A 407 11.51 23.18 17.81
CA HIS A 407 11.41 22.26 16.67
C HIS A 407 10.87 20.88 17.06
N TRP A 408 11.30 20.35 18.21
CA TRP A 408 10.73 19.12 18.76
C TRP A 408 9.25 19.33 19.13
N ALA A 409 8.91 20.46 19.75
CA ALA A 409 7.53 20.85 20.04
C ALA A 409 6.68 20.97 18.77
N ALA A 410 7.22 21.50 17.67
CA ALA A 410 6.52 21.56 16.39
C ALA A 410 6.22 20.17 15.83
N ILE A 411 7.19 19.25 15.87
CA ILE A 411 6.98 17.84 15.46
C ILE A 411 5.90 17.20 16.33
N LEU A 412 5.95 17.39 17.65
CA LEU A 412 4.93 16.88 18.57
C LEU A 412 3.55 17.47 18.28
N GLY A 413 3.47 18.76 17.94
CA GLY A 413 2.24 19.42 17.54
C GLY A 413 1.62 18.82 16.28
N VAL A 414 2.46 18.50 15.28
CA VAL A 414 2.01 17.80 14.06
C VAL A 414 1.50 16.39 14.39
N LEU A 415 2.24 15.64 15.21
CA LEU A 415 1.86 14.29 15.64
C LEU A 415 0.55 14.30 16.45
N GLU A 416 0.35 15.25 17.35
CA GLU A 416 -0.87 15.40 18.15
C GLU A 416 -2.07 15.80 17.27
N SER A 417 -1.89 16.77 16.38
CA SER A 417 -2.94 17.22 15.44
C SER A 417 -3.41 16.09 14.53
N ALA A 418 -2.46 15.30 14.00
CA ALA A 418 -2.78 14.12 13.20
C ALA A 418 -3.55 13.08 14.02
N LEU A 419 -3.18 12.86 15.29
CA LEU A 419 -3.86 11.90 16.17
C LEU A 419 -5.30 12.34 16.44
N GLY A 420 -5.50 13.62 16.75
CA GLY A 420 -6.83 14.22 16.93
C GLY A 420 -7.71 14.01 15.70
N THR A 421 -7.18 14.36 14.52
CA THR A 421 -7.89 14.17 13.24
C THR A 421 -8.32 12.70 13.03
N LEU A 422 -7.41 11.75 13.28
CA LEU A 422 -7.71 10.32 13.10
C LEU A 422 -8.76 9.81 14.09
N ARG A 423 -8.76 10.33 15.32
CA ARG A 423 -9.75 10.01 16.35
C ARG A 423 -11.12 10.59 16.01
N ASP A 424 -11.17 11.84 15.60
CA ASP A 424 -12.41 12.54 15.21
C ASP A 424 -13.09 11.86 14.02
N HIS A 425 -12.28 11.28 13.13
CA HIS A 425 -12.74 10.51 11.98
C HIS A 425 -12.86 9.00 12.23
N HIS A 426 -12.80 8.57 13.50
CA HIS A 426 -12.99 7.18 13.91
C HIS A 426 -12.17 6.17 13.11
N VAL A 427 -10.93 6.53 12.73
CA VAL A 427 -10.03 5.59 12.05
C VAL A 427 -9.74 4.43 13.01
N PRO A 428 -9.87 3.17 12.56
CA PRO A 428 -9.58 2.02 13.41
C PRO A 428 -8.21 2.13 14.09
N ALA A 429 -8.18 1.94 15.41
CA ALA A 429 -6.98 2.19 16.21
C ALA A 429 -5.76 1.36 15.76
N PHE A 430 -5.96 0.17 15.17
CA PHE A 430 -4.85 -0.61 14.61
C PHE A 430 -4.18 0.08 13.41
N LEU A 431 -4.95 0.76 12.54
CA LEU A 431 -4.40 1.52 11.42
C LEU A 431 -3.64 2.74 11.92
N VAL A 432 -4.16 3.39 12.95
CA VAL A 432 -3.47 4.53 13.59
C VAL A 432 -2.13 4.07 14.17
N ARG A 433 -2.09 2.94 14.90
CA ARG A 433 -0.82 2.36 15.40
C ARG A 433 0.17 2.12 14.25
N LYS A 434 -0.29 1.50 13.17
CA LYS A 434 0.53 1.25 11.98
C LYS A 434 1.03 2.51 11.30
N LEU A 435 0.26 3.59 11.31
CA LEU A 435 0.68 4.88 10.80
C LEU A 435 1.81 5.47 11.65
N TYR A 436 1.63 5.52 12.98
CA TYR A 436 2.65 6.05 13.89
C TYR A 436 3.94 5.21 13.90
N GLU A 437 3.84 3.89 13.78
CA GLU A 437 5.01 3.03 13.54
C GLU A 437 5.82 3.50 12.31
N GLN A 438 5.16 3.82 11.18
CA GLN A 438 5.84 4.31 9.98
C GLN A 438 6.36 5.74 10.13
N LEU A 439 5.64 6.63 10.83
CA LEU A 439 6.09 8.00 11.07
C LEU A 439 7.33 8.03 11.97
N PHE A 440 7.34 7.22 13.03
CA PHE A 440 8.50 7.08 13.91
C PHE A 440 9.67 6.41 13.22
N SER A 441 9.43 5.39 12.40
CA SER A 441 10.47 4.81 11.54
C SER A 441 11.06 5.85 10.58
N PHE A 442 10.24 6.72 9.99
CA PHE A 442 10.72 7.82 9.15
C PHE A 442 11.59 8.80 9.93
N ILE A 443 11.14 9.28 11.11
CA ILE A 443 11.95 10.16 11.97
C ILE A 443 13.29 9.49 12.33
N ASN A 444 13.25 8.19 12.67
CA ASN A 444 14.43 7.39 12.97
C ASN A 444 15.41 7.38 11.80
N VAL A 445 14.96 7.01 10.59
CA VAL A 445 15.77 6.95 9.37
C VAL A 445 16.38 8.31 9.07
N GLN A 446 15.58 9.38 9.10
CA GLN A 446 16.04 10.73 8.77
C GLN A 446 17.13 11.22 9.74
N LEU A 447 16.87 11.16 11.05
CA LEU A 447 17.82 11.64 12.05
C LEU A 447 19.08 10.78 12.10
N PHE A 448 18.92 9.45 12.03
CA PHE A 448 20.05 8.52 12.10
C PHE A 448 20.96 8.63 10.87
N ASN A 449 20.38 8.72 9.67
CA ASN A 449 21.18 8.89 8.45
C ASN A 449 21.90 10.24 8.46
N GLN A 450 21.26 11.32 8.92
CA GLN A 450 21.95 12.62 9.06
C GLN A 450 23.11 12.56 10.07
N LEU A 451 22.94 11.84 11.18
CA LEU A 451 24.01 11.61 12.15
C LEU A 451 25.20 10.86 11.51
N LEU A 452 24.94 9.82 10.73
CA LEU A 452 25.99 8.99 10.11
C LEU A 452 26.70 9.62 8.92
N LEU A 453 26.12 10.65 8.31
CA LEU A 453 26.68 11.33 7.14
C LEU A 453 27.50 12.57 7.49
N ARG A 454 27.35 13.11 8.70
CA ARG A 454 27.87 14.44 9.07
C ARG A 454 28.62 14.38 10.38
N ARG A 455 29.94 14.60 10.33
CA ARG A 455 30.82 14.55 11.50
C ARG A 455 30.41 15.54 12.58
N GLU A 456 29.96 16.73 12.18
CA GLU A 456 29.53 17.78 13.09
C GLU A 456 28.28 17.43 13.92
N CYS A 457 27.52 16.41 13.52
CA CYS A 457 26.36 15.92 14.27
C CYS A 457 26.76 14.95 15.39
N CYS A 458 27.91 14.28 15.28
CA CYS A 458 28.40 13.31 16.26
C CYS A 458 29.15 14.00 17.41
N SER A 459 28.47 14.81 18.23
CA SER A 459 29.06 15.41 19.43
C SER A 459 28.30 15.07 20.71
N PHE A 460 28.91 15.34 21.88
CA PHE A 460 28.23 15.17 23.16
C PHE A 460 27.00 16.09 23.23
N SER A 461 27.16 17.39 22.93
CA SER A 461 26.07 18.36 23.05
C SER A 461 24.89 18.06 22.10
N ASN A 462 25.17 17.66 20.86
CA ASN A 462 24.14 17.25 19.91
C ASN A 462 23.45 15.95 20.36
N GLY A 463 24.22 14.99 20.87
CA GLY A 463 23.67 13.76 21.45
C GLY A 463 22.72 14.05 22.61
N GLU A 464 23.12 14.93 23.54
CA GLU A 464 22.29 15.35 24.68
C GLU A 464 21.00 16.04 24.23
N TYR A 465 21.11 16.92 23.24
CA TYR A 465 19.96 17.64 22.68
C TYR A 465 18.95 16.70 22.01
N VAL A 466 19.40 15.83 21.10
CA VAL A 466 18.52 14.86 20.43
C VAL A 466 17.93 13.88 21.44
N LYS A 467 18.72 13.42 22.42
CA LYS A 467 18.23 12.53 23.49
C LYS A 467 17.11 13.18 24.30
N THR A 468 17.23 14.48 24.61
CA THR A 468 16.21 15.23 25.34
C THR A 468 14.93 15.36 24.52
N GLY A 469 15.03 15.74 23.24
CA GLY A 469 13.87 15.82 22.36
C GLY A 469 13.17 14.47 22.15
N LEU A 470 13.94 13.38 22.01
CA LEU A 470 13.39 12.02 21.97
C LEU A 470 12.67 11.65 23.27
N ALA A 471 13.14 12.10 24.44
CA ALA A 471 12.44 11.87 25.70
C ALA A 471 11.07 12.57 25.74
N GLU A 472 10.94 13.76 25.14
CA GLU A 472 9.62 14.42 24.97
C GLU A 472 8.70 13.60 24.06
N VAL A 473 9.24 13.01 22.98
CA VAL A 473 8.49 12.08 22.11
C VAL A 473 8.05 10.81 22.85
N GLU A 474 8.90 10.26 23.72
CA GLU A 474 8.55 9.11 24.56
C GLU A 474 7.40 9.42 25.51
N ILE A 475 7.48 10.56 26.20
CA ILE A 475 6.43 11.04 27.12
C ILE A 475 5.12 11.22 26.35
N TRP A 476 5.17 11.88 25.19
CA TRP A 476 4.01 12.09 24.34
C TRP A 476 3.39 10.76 23.89
N ALA A 477 4.20 9.83 23.37
CA ALA A 477 3.75 8.52 22.92
C ALA A 477 3.10 7.72 24.06
N GLY A 478 3.66 7.79 25.27
CA GLY A 478 3.07 7.22 26.48
C GLY A 478 1.71 7.83 26.84
N SER A 479 1.58 9.16 26.72
CA SER A 479 0.34 9.90 27.01
C SER A 479 -0.77 9.66 25.98
N ALA A 480 -0.42 9.54 24.70
CA ALA A 480 -1.34 9.22 23.62
C ALA A 480 -1.99 7.83 23.80
N GLY A 481 -1.30 6.94 24.53
CA GLY A 481 -1.80 5.67 25.02
C GLY A 481 -1.53 4.49 24.10
N ARG A 482 -1.37 3.30 24.70
CA ARG A 482 -1.09 2.02 24.00
C ARG A 482 -2.15 1.67 22.95
N THR A 483 -3.37 2.16 23.08
CA THR A 483 -4.45 1.93 22.10
C THR A 483 -4.11 2.52 20.73
N TRP A 484 -3.51 3.71 20.70
CA TRP A 484 -3.36 4.50 19.47
C TRP A 484 -1.95 4.49 18.91
N VAL A 485 -0.93 4.52 19.78
CA VAL A 485 0.47 4.54 19.35
C VAL A 485 1.14 3.18 19.57
N GLY A 486 0.59 2.34 20.44
CA GLY A 486 1.06 0.96 20.65
C GLY A 486 2.53 0.92 21.07
N GLU A 487 3.29 0.05 20.41
CA GLU A 487 4.75 -0.09 20.58
C GLU A 487 5.53 0.71 19.51
N GLY A 488 4.88 1.67 18.83
CA GLY A 488 5.50 2.42 17.74
C GLY A 488 6.79 3.15 18.13
N TRP A 489 6.96 3.48 19.42
CA TRP A 489 8.20 4.03 19.98
C TRP A 489 9.45 3.21 19.68
N GLU A 490 9.32 1.89 19.55
CA GLU A 490 10.44 0.99 19.22
C GLU A 490 10.99 1.23 17.81
N ALA A 491 10.21 1.84 16.91
CA ALA A 491 10.71 2.23 15.59
C ALA A 491 11.82 3.30 15.63
N LEU A 492 12.00 3.99 16.76
CA LEU A 492 13.07 4.97 17.00
C LEU A 492 14.38 4.36 17.55
N ALA A 493 14.48 3.03 17.60
CA ALA A 493 15.59 2.34 18.28
C ALA A 493 16.99 2.75 17.80
N HIS A 494 17.20 2.97 16.49
CA HIS A 494 18.54 3.28 15.96
C HIS A 494 19.02 4.65 16.43
N ILE A 495 18.22 5.70 16.25
CA ILE A 495 18.60 7.04 16.70
C ILE A 495 18.70 7.08 18.23
N ARG A 496 17.79 6.43 18.97
CA ARG A 496 17.83 6.34 20.44
C ARG A 496 19.14 5.72 20.94
N GLN A 497 19.54 4.58 20.40
CA GLN A 497 20.80 3.91 20.78
C GLN A 497 22.01 4.75 20.39
N ALA A 498 22.01 5.35 19.19
CA ALA A 498 23.12 6.17 18.72
C ALA A 498 23.36 7.39 19.61
N VAL A 499 22.32 8.15 19.96
CA VAL A 499 22.47 9.35 20.78
C VAL A 499 22.71 9.02 22.26
N THR A 500 22.13 7.93 22.74
CA THR A 500 22.47 7.40 24.07
C THR A 500 23.95 7.06 24.12
N PHE A 501 24.47 6.37 23.10
CA PHE A 501 25.88 6.04 22.98
C PHE A 501 26.77 7.28 22.93
N LEU A 502 26.41 8.33 22.19
CA LEU A 502 27.16 9.59 22.15
C LEU A 502 27.29 10.27 23.53
N VAL A 503 26.27 10.15 24.38
CA VAL A 503 26.21 10.80 25.71
C VAL A 503 26.85 9.95 26.82
N ILE A 504 27.14 8.66 26.59
CA ILE A 504 27.81 7.81 27.58
C ILE A 504 29.19 8.36 27.95
N HIS A 505 29.46 8.48 29.25
CA HIS A 505 30.81 8.81 29.73
C HIS A 505 31.72 7.57 29.73
N GLN A 506 33.04 7.80 29.65
CA GLN A 506 34.06 6.74 29.73
C GLN A 506 33.93 5.65 28.65
N LYS A 507 33.58 6.03 27.40
CA LYS A 507 33.47 5.12 26.25
C LYS A 507 34.75 4.29 26.02
N HIS A 508 35.91 4.86 26.31
CA HIS A 508 37.22 4.20 26.21
C HIS A 508 37.36 2.96 27.11
N LYS A 509 36.54 2.82 28.17
CA LYS A 509 36.56 1.65 29.06
C LYS A 509 35.57 0.56 28.65
N LYS A 510 34.70 0.84 27.66
CA LYS A 510 33.66 -0.09 27.23
C LYS A 510 34.26 -1.13 26.29
N SER A 511 33.96 -2.40 26.54
CA SER A 511 34.38 -3.48 25.65
C SER A 511 33.52 -3.52 24.39
N LEU A 512 34.01 -4.13 23.30
CA LEU A 512 33.20 -4.29 22.09
C LEU A 512 31.92 -5.08 22.38
N GLN A 513 32.02 -6.14 23.21
CA GLN A 513 30.87 -6.96 23.59
C GLN A 513 29.81 -6.10 24.27
N GLU A 514 30.17 -5.38 25.34
CA GLU A 514 29.25 -4.49 26.08
C GLU A 514 28.59 -3.46 25.14
N ILE A 515 29.34 -2.89 24.20
CA ILE A 515 28.79 -1.95 23.21
C ILE A 515 27.75 -2.63 22.32
N THR A 516 28.05 -3.82 21.79
CA THR A 516 27.19 -4.51 20.81
C THR A 516 26.04 -5.30 21.43
N THR A 517 26.12 -5.72 22.69
CA THR A 517 25.06 -6.53 23.33
C THR A 517 24.21 -5.72 24.28
N ASP A 518 24.82 -4.81 25.05
CA ASP A 518 24.15 -4.19 26.19
C ASP A 518 23.73 -2.75 25.88
N LEU A 519 24.58 -2.01 25.14
CA LEU A 519 24.34 -0.59 24.85
C LEU A 519 23.60 -0.37 23.53
N CYS A 520 24.05 -1.03 22.46
CA CYS A 520 23.59 -0.77 21.10
C CYS A 520 23.29 -2.06 20.30
N PRO A 521 22.37 -2.93 20.76
CA PRO A 521 22.10 -4.20 20.10
C PRO A 521 21.45 -4.09 18.71
N VAL A 522 20.89 -2.92 18.36
CA VAL A 522 20.25 -2.69 17.05
C VAL A 522 21.25 -2.13 16.04
N LEU A 523 22.34 -1.49 16.49
CA LEU A 523 23.31 -0.88 15.60
C LEU A 523 24.32 -1.90 15.06
N THR A 524 24.57 -1.85 13.75
CA THR A 524 25.58 -2.72 13.14
C THR A 524 27.00 -2.27 13.52
N VAL A 525 27.95 -3.19 13.45
CA VAL A 525 29.39 -2.88 13.69
C VAL A 525 29.88 -1.75 12.80
N GLN A 526 29.42 -1.69 11.54
CA GLN A 526 29.77 -0.63 10.60
C GLN A 526 29.22 0.75 11.02
N GLN A 527 27.98 0.80 11.52
CA GLN A 527 27.37 2.02 12.04
C GLN A 527 28.07 2.48 13.33
N LEU A 528 28.34 1.56 14.26
CA LEU A 528 29.08 1.86 15.49
C LEU A 528 30.49 2.39 15.21
N TYR A 529 31.20 1.78 14.26
CA TYR A 529 32.52 2.24 13.83
C TYR A 529 32.46 3.67 13.25
N ARG A 530 31.47 3.96 12.40
CA ARG A 530 31.22 5.31 11.85
C ARG A 530 30.95 6.33 12.97
N ILE A 531 30.00 6.07 13.86
CA ILE A 531 29.69 6.97 14.99
C ILE A 531 30.94 7.21 15.84
N SER A 532 31.66 6.14 16.19
CA SER A 532 32.83 6.20 17.06
C SER A 532 33.99 7.01 16.47
N THR A 533 34.19 6.94 15.15
CA THR A 533 35.26 7.67 14.45
C THR A 533 34.89 9.11 14.10
N MET A 534 33.60 9.41 13.95
CA MET A 534 33.11 10.77 13.77
C MET A 534 32.95 11.53 15.09
N TYR A 535 32.80 10.82 16.20
CA TYR A 535 32.59 11.39 17.52
C TYR A 535 33.67 12.40 17.90
N TRP A 536 33.23 13.53 18.45
CA TRP A 536 34.09 14.44 19.18
C TRP A 536 33.34 15.02 20.38
N ASP A 537 34.00 15.13 21.53
CA ASP A 537 33.40 15.77 22.70
C ASP A 537 33.68 17.28 22.70
N ASP A 538 32.60 18.05 22.62
CA ASP A 538 32.59 19.51 22.53
C ASP A 538 32.34 20.22 23.86
N ARG A 539 32.09 19.47 24.95
CA ARG A 539 31.78 20.03 26.26
C ARG A 539 32.74 19.58 27.36
N TYR A 540 33.05 18.29 27.42
CA TYR A 540 33.82 17.70 28.53
C TYR A 540 35.18 17.15 28.11
N GLY A 541 35.50 17.16 26.81
CA GLY A 541 36.76 16.63 26.29
C GLY A 541 36.94 15.12 26.52
N THR A 542 35.83 14.37 26.67
CA THR A 542 35.88 12.91 26.83
C THR A 542 36.31 12.20 25.56
N GLU A 543 37.00 11.08 25.76
CA GLU A 543 37.50 10.25 24.67
C GLU A 543 36.38 9.39 24.06
N THR A 544 36.57 9.05 22.79
CA THR A 544 35.79 8.01 22.10
C THR A 544 36.12 6.61 22.64
N VAL A 545 35.62 5.56 22.00
CA VAL A 545 35.99 4.17 22.31
C VAL A 545 37.49 3.91 22.12
N SER A 546 38.02 2.87 22.77
CA SER A 546 39.45 2.56 22.70
C SER A 546 39.91 2.16 21.29
N HIS A 547 41.21 2.35 21.03
CA HIS A 547 41.82 1.92 19.77
C HIS A 547 41.69 0.40 19.51
N GLU A 548 41.69 -0.41 20.58
CA GLU A 548 41.47 -1.85 20.49
C GLU A 548 40.08 -2.16 19.94
N VAL A 549 39.03 -1.51 20.48
CA VAL A 549 37.65 -1.66 20.01
C VAL A 549 37.53 -1.24 18.54
N LEU A 550 38.11 -0.10 18.15
CA LEU A 550 38.09 0.35 16.74
C LEU A 550 38.79 -0.64 15.81
N SER A 551 39.93 -1.20 16.24
CA SER A 551 40.68 -2.20 15.47
C SER A 551 39.85 -3.47 15.29
N ARG A 552 39.17 -3.92 16.35
CA ARG A 552 38.31 -5.11 16.30
C ARG A 552 37.09 -4.89 15.42
N MET A 553 36.45 -3.73 15.48
CA MET A 553 35.34 -3.36 14.58
C MET A 553 35.79 -3.40 13.11
N LYS A 554 36.97 -2.85 12.78
CA LYS A 554 37.53 -2.93 11.42
C LYS A 554 37.74 -4.37 10.96
N ALA A 555 38.31 -5.23 11.81
CA ALA A 555 38.54 -6.63 11.49
C ALA A 555 37.22 -7.34 11.16
N LEU A 556 36.20 -7.19 12.01
CA LEU A 556 34.87 -7.77 11.78
C LEU A 556 34.22 -7.26 10.49
N MET A 557 34.41 -5.99 10.13
CA MET A 557 33.90 -5.44 8.88
C MET A 557 34.60 -6.04 7.65
N VAL A 558 35.91 -6.28 7.70
CA VAL A 558 36.65 -6.95 6.62
C VAL A 558 36.22 -8.41 6.48
N GLU A 559 36.05 -9.11 7.60
CA GLU A 559 35.55 -10.49 7.64
C GLU A 559 34.11 -10.57 7.10
N SER A 560 33.24 -9.62 7.45
CA SER A 560 31.86 -9.56 6.97
C SER A 560 31.75 -9.10 5.52
N ALA A 561 32.69 -8.30 5.01
CA ALA A 561 32.69 -7.85 3.61
C ALA A 561 33.01 -8.98 2.61
N ALA A 562 33.63 -10.07 3.08
CA ALA A 562 33.80 -11.29 2.30
C ALA A 562 32.47 -12.09 2.14
N SER A 563 31.43 -11.73 2.89
CA SER A 563 30.08 -12.30 2.82
C SER A 563 29.13 -11.34 2.11
N ALA A 564 28.38 -11.81 1.11
CA ALA A 564 27.58 -10.99 0.19
C ALA A 564 26.31 -10.33 0.78
N ALA A 565 26.23 -10.12 2.10
CA ALA A 565 25.07 -9.56 2.78
C ALA A 565 25.25 -8.05 3.04
N SER A 566 24.35 -7.24 2.46
CA SER A 566 24.09 -5.81 2.67
C SER A 566 25.24 -4.94 3.23
N HIS A 567 25.94 -4.22 2.35
CA HIS A 567 27.00 -3.27 2.71
C HIS A 567 26.50 -1.86 3.10
N SER A 568 25.18 -1.64 3.17
CA SER A 568 24.64 -0.31 3.48
C SER A 568 24.70 -0.04 4.98
N PHE A 569 25.42 1.01 5.38
CA PHE A 569 25.40 1.51 6.76
C PHE A 569 24.24 2.48 7.02
N LEU A 570 23.57 2.94 5.96
CA LEU A 570 22.39 3.81 6.04
C LEU A 570 21.13 2.95 6.15
N LEU A 571 20.12 3.50 6.79
CA LEU A 571 18.80 2.90 6.85
C LEU A 571 17.99 3.27 5.62
N ASP A 572 17.28 2.27 5.07
CA ASP A 572 16.32 2.46 3.99
C ASP A 572 14.93 2.74 4.57
N GLU A 573 14.17 3.60 3.90
CA GLU A 573 12.80 3.89 4.28
C GLU A 573 11.83 2.90 3.61
N ASP A 574 11.16 2.06 4.40
CA ASP A 574 10.12 1.17 3.87
C ASP A 574 8.80 1.91 3.67
N SER A 575 8.44 2.10 2.40
CA SER A 575 7.19 2.76 2.00
C SER A 575 6.02 1.79 1.79
N ALA A 576 6.22 0.49 1.97
CA ALA A 576 5.17 -0.51 1.83
C ALA A 576 4.04 -0.33 2.85
N LEU A 577 2.87 -0.89 2.55
CA LEU A 577 1.75 -0.89 3.49
C LEU A 577 2.06 -1.85 4.66
N PRO A 578 1.99 -1.40 5.92
CA PRO A 578 2.45 -2.18 7.08
C PRO A 578 1.39 -3.17 7.63
N PHE A 579 0.36 -3.45 6.86
CA PHE A 579 -0.73 -4.37 7.22
C PHE A 579 -1.33 -5.00 5.96
N THR A 580 -1.99 -6.12 6.17
CA THR A 580 -2.75 -6.85 5.16
C THR A 580 -4.25 -6.66 5.36
N GLN A 581 -5.03 -7.08 4.37
CA GLN A 581 -6.47 -7.12 4.48
C GLN A 581 -6.97 -8.11 5.58
N ASP A 582 -6.21 -9.15 5.87
CA ASP A 582 -6.57 -10.10 6.95
C ASP A 582 -6.40 -9.44 8.33
N ASP A 583 -5.38 -8.58 8.48
CA ASP A 583 -5.20 -7.79 9.71
C ASP A 583 -6.39 -6.84 9.92
N VAL A 584 -6.88 -6.19 8.86
CA VAL A 584 -8.09 -5.36 8.93
C VAL A 584 -9.25 -6.15 9.49
N ALA A 585 -9.48 -7.36 8.99
CA ALA A 585 -10.59 -8.19 9.45
C ALA A 585 -10.43 -8.68 10.90
N ALA A 586 -9.21 -8.96 11.33
CA ALA A 586 -8.93 -9.44 12.68
C ALA A 586 -9.15 -8.38 13.77
N PHE A 587 -8.99 -7.09 13.44
CA PHE A 587 -9.01 -6.00 14.42
C PHE A 587 -10.29 -5.12 14.38
N MET A 588 -11.31 -5.53 13.63
CA MET A 588 -12.61 -4.86 13.53
C MET A 588 -13.71 -5.69 14.23
N ASP A 589 -14.65 -5.04 14.94
CA ASP A 589 -15.79 -5.68 15.63
C ASP A 589 -17.12 -5.45 14.89
N ASP A 590 -17.96 -6.48 14.80
CA ASP A 590 -19.26 -6.45 14.08
C ASP A 590 -20.42 -5.95 14.92
N LYS A 591 -20.34 -6.15 16.25
CA LYS A 591 -21.51 -6.02 17.13
C LYS A 591 -22.14 -4.64 17.01
N ASP A 592 -21.30 -3.64 16.82
CA ASP A 592 -21.73 -2.26 16.63
C ASP A 592 -22.14 -1.99 15.18
N LEU A 593 -21.48 -2.57 14.17
CA LEU A 593 -21.69 -2.30 12.75
C LEU A 593 -23.03 -2.83 12.20
N LEU A 594 -23.58 -3.90 12.77
CA LEU A 594 -24.84 -4.53 12.30
C LEU A 594 -26.12 -3.93 12.92
N GLY A 595 -25.99 -3.03 13.90
CA GLY A 595 -27.12 -2.41 14.62
C GLY A 595 -27.96 -1.45 13.77
N GLU A 596 -29.00 -0.85 14.35
CA GLU A 596 -29.86 0.11 13.64
C GLU A 596 -29.08 1.35 13.16
N MET A 597 -29.42 1.83 11.96
CA MET A 597 -28.86 3.04 11.36
C MET A 597 -30.00 4.06 11.19
N GLY A 598 -29.73 5.33 11.49
CA GLY A 598 -30.66 6.41 11.14
C GLY A 598 -30.56 6.75 9.66
N ILE A 599 -31.70 7.00 8.99
CA ILE A 599 -31.71 7.40 7.58
C ILE A 599 -31.07 8.80 7.45
N PRO A 600 -30.06 8.97 6.56
CA PRO A 600 -29.49 10.28 6.24
C PRO A 600 -30.58 11.28 5.86
N ALA A 601 -30.43 12.56 6.25
CA ALA A 601 -31.47 13.58 6.04
C ALA A 601 -31.91 13.67 4.57
N ALA A 602 -30.94 13.61 3.63
CA ALA A 602 -31.18 13.64 2.20
C ALA A 602 -32.02 12.46 1.64
N LEU A 603 -32.13 11.35 2.39
CA LEU A 603 -32.89 10.16 1.99
C LEU A 603 -34.18 9.95 2.79
N ARG A 604 -34.44 10.79 3.81
CA ARG A 604 -35.52 10.59 4.77
C ARG A 604 -36.91 10.65 4.13
N ASP A 605 -37.09 11.52 3.16
CA ASP A 605 -38.39 11.75 2.50
C ASP A 605 -38.72 10.70 1.44
N GLN A 606 -37.85 9.71 1.24
CA GLN A 606 -37.99 8.72 0.18
C GLN A 606 -38.44 7.36 0.74
N PRO A 607 -39.66 6.89 0.40
CA PRO A 607 -40.18 5.63 0.93
C PRO A 607 -39.36 4.42 0.46
N SER A 608 -38.66 4.52 -0.69
CA SER A 608 -37.75 3.50 -1.20
C SER A 608 -36.57 3.20 -0.26
N PHE A 609 -36.23 4.12 0.65
CA PHE A 609 -35.13 3.96 1.62
C PHE A 609 -35.60 3.57 3.04
N ALA A 610 -36.90 3.33 3.25
CA ALA A 610 -37.44 2.94 4.56
C ALA A 610 -36.83 1.64 5.12
N PHE A 611 -36.28 0.78 4.26
CA PHE A 611 -35.58 -0.45 4.67
C PHE A 611 -34.34 -0.18 5.53
N LEU A 612 -33.71 1.00 5.42
CA LEU A 612 -32.52 1.36 6.18
C LEU A 612 -32.76 1.42 7.70
N ASN A 613 -34.00 1.67 8.13
CA ASN A 613 -34.40 1.63 9.55
C ASN A 613 -34.44 0.22 10.14
N LYS A 614 -34.42 -0.83 9.31
CA LYS A 614 -34.44 -2.22 9.78
C LYS A 614 -33.03 -2.65 10.23
N ARG A 615 -32.95 -3.63 11.13
CA ARG A 615 -31.66 -4.24 11.53
C ARG A 615 -30.99 -4.94 10.35
N LEU A 616 -29.67 -4.79 10.23
CA LEU A 616 -28.90 -5.36 9.11
C LEU A 616 -28.95 -6.89 9.09
N GLU A 617 -29.01 -7.52 10.26
CA GLU A 617 -29.14 -8.97 10.41
C GLU A 617 -30.36 -9.53 9.67
N LEU A 618 -31.50 -8.83 9.73
CA LEU A 618 -32.73 -9.24 9.03
C LEU A 618 -32.57 -9.13 7.51
N ALA A 619 -31.85 -8.10 7.05
CA ALA A 619 -31.56 -7.94 5.62
C ALA A 619 -30.61 -9.03 5.13
N LEU A 620 -29.57 -9.37 5.91
CA LEU A 620 -28.63 -10.45 5.59
C LEU A 620 -29.33 -11.83 5.56
N GLN A 621 -30.22 -12.12 6.52
CA GLN A 621 -31.05 -13.33 6.51
C GLN A 621 -31.97 -13.42 5.29
N SER A 622 -32.48 -12.30 4.79
CA SER A 622 -33.34 -12.28 3.59
C SER A 622 -32.56 -12.36 2.27
N ALA A 623 -31.29 -11.98 2.28
CA ALA A 623 -30.44 -11.92 1.10
C ALA A 623 -29.66 -13.23 0.83
N ALA A 624 -29.47 -14.04 1.87
CA ALA A 624 -28.74 -15.31 1.85
C ALA A 624 -29.66 -16.53 1.90
#